data_AF-G8XDZ6-F1
#
_entry.id   AF-G8XDZ6-F1
#
_cell.length_a   1.000
_cell.length_b   1.000
_cell.length_c   1.000
_cell.angle_alpha   90.00
_cell.angle_beta   90.00
_cell.angle_gamma   90.00
#
_symmetry.space_group_name_H-M   'P 1'
#
loop_
_entity.id
_entity.type
_entity.pdbx_description
1 polymer ?
#
loop_
_entity_poly.entity_id
_entity_poly.type
_entity_poly.pdbx_seq_one_letter_code
_entity_poly.pdbx_strand_id
1 'polypeptide(L)'
;MDALLHKLVSGVITGGLIALVGWLSVQSRKRKVAKAEALAPAPVEDPSQALLRRAQEADRHRDDLMAQGHWTEALRYAGEAADRWRRLTAARPGRFRGELRTALERLGELLDSTGRTAEAARVRHEAAGLV
;
A
#
# COMPACT_ATOMS: atom_id res chain seq x y z
N MET A 1 70.51 -12.51 -12.32
CA MET A 1 69.59 -11.35 -12.51
C MET A 1 68.25 -11.57 -11.79
N ASP A 2 68.10 -12.67 -11.05
CA ASP A 2 66.80 -13.25 -10.69
C ASP A 2 66.25 -12.77 -9.33
N ALA A 3 67.13 -12.36 -8.40
CA ALA A 3 66.72 -11.95 -7.05
C ALA A 3 66.00 -10.58 -7.00
N LEU A 4 66.35 -9.66 -7.90
CA LEU A 4 65.70 -8.34 -8.02
C LEU A 4 64.31 -8.44 -8.68
N LEU A 5 64.18 -9.29 -9.71
CA LEU A 5 62.91 -9.61 -10.36
C LEU A 5 61.93 -10.26 -9.37
N HIS A 6 62.38 -11.21 -8.55
CA HIS A 6 61.52 -11.86 -7.54
C HIS A 6 61.03 -10.89 -6.44
N LYS A 7 61.85 -9.92 -6.01
CA LYS A 7 61.45 -8.90 -5.02
C LYS A 7 60.42 -7.91 -5.58
N LEU A 8 60.58 -7.47 -6.82
CA LEU A 8 59.62 -6.59 -7.48
C LEU A 8 58.26 -7.29 -7.68
N VAL A 9 58.31 -8.53 -8.16
CA VAL A 9 57.10 -9.35 -8.38
C VAL A 9 56.37 -9.61 -7.06
N SER A 10 57.08 -9.95 -5.98
CA SER A 10 56.49 -10.16 -4.66
C SER A 10 55.83 -8.90 -4.08
N GLY A 11 56.43 -7.72 -4.28
CA GLY A 11 55.85 -6.44 -3.84
C GLY A 11 54.56 -6.10 -4.57
N VAL A 12 54.51 -6.30 -5.89
CA VAL A 12 53.31 -6.06 -6.72
C VAL A 12 52.20 -7.05 -6.36
N ILE A 13 52.53 -8.33 -6.16
CA ILE A 13 51.55 -9.35 -5.75
C ILE A 13 50.98 -9.02 -4.36
N THR A 14 51.83 -8.63 -3.41
CA THR A 14 51.39 -8.30 -2.05
C THR A 14 50.51 -7.05 -2.04
N GLY A 15 50.89 -6.01 -2.77
CA GLY A 15 50.06 -4.80 -2.91
C GLY A 15 48.74 -5.07 -3.60
N GLY A 16 48.76 -5.90 -4.66
CA GLY A 16 47.56 -6.32 -5.38
C GLY A 16 46.60 -7.14 -4.51
N LEU A 17 47.12 -8.04 -3.67
CA LEU A 17 46.32 -8.83 -2.74
C LEU A 17 45.63 -7.97 -1.69
N ILE A 18 46.32 -6.98 -1.12
CA ILE A 18 45.73 -6.06 -0.13
C ILE A 18 44.60 -5.24 -0.77
N ALA A 19 44.83 -4.70 -1.97
CA ALA A 19 43.82 -3.94 -2.70
C ALA A 19 42.60 -4.81 -3.06
N LEU A 20 42.82 -6.05 -3.48
CA LEU A 20 41.77 -7.00 -3.83
C LEU A 20 40.92 -7.38 -2.62
N VAL A 21 41.54 -7.68 -1.48
CA VAL A 21 40.83 -8.00 -0.23
C VAL A 21 40.01 -6.80 0.26
N GLY A 22 40.57 -5.59 0.18
CA GLY A 22 39.85 -4.35 0.49
C GLY A 22 38.63 -4.14 -0.42
N TRP A 23 38.81 -4.32 -1.72
CA TRP A 23 37.73 -4.20 -2.72
C TRP A 23 36.65 -5.26 -2.52
N LEU A 24 37.03 -6.52 -2.29
CA LEU A 24 36.10 -7.64 -2.08
C LEU A 24 35.34 -7.50 -0.75
N SER A 25 35.97 -6.94 0.28
CA SER A 25 35.34 -6.61 1.57
C SER A 25 34.29 -5.51 1.44
N VAL A 26 34.57 -4.45 0.69
CA VAL A 26 33.60 -3.38 0.38
C VAL A 26 32.45 -3.91 -0.46
N GLN A 27 32.74 -4.69 -1.51
CA GLN A 27 31.72 -5.31 -2.37
C GLN A 27 30.84 -6.28 -1.59
N SER A 28 31.42 -7.09 -0.69
CA SER A 28 30.66 -8.00 0.15
C SER A 28 29.77 -7.26 1.15
N ARG A 29 30.24 -6.15 1.75
CA ARG A 29 29.40 -5.29 2.60
C ARG A 29 28.25 -4.68 1.82
N LYS A 30 28.51 -4.13 0.62
CA LYS A 30 27.45 -3.60 -0.26
C LYS A 30 26.42 -4.66 -0.64
N ARG A 31 26.86 -5.87 -0.99
CA ARG A 31 25.97 -7.01 -1.28
C ARG A 31 25.16 -7.47 -0.06
N LYS A 32 25.78 -7.51 1.13
CA LYS A 32 25.10 -7.86 2.38
C LYS A 32 24.06 -6.81 2.77
N VAL A 33 24.38 -5.52 2.61
CA VAL A 33 23.42 -4.42 2.85
C VAL A 33 22.29 -4.47 1.84
N ALA A 34 22.56 -4.59 0.54
CA ALA A 34 21.51 -4.70 -0.48
C ALA A 34 20.61 -5.93 -0.26
N LYS A 35 21.18 -7.07 0.17
CA LYS A 35 20.39 -8.26 0.51
C LYS A 35 19.61 -8.10 1.81
N ALA A 36 20.15 -7.38 2.79
CA ALA A 36 19.46 -7.06 4.05
C ALA A 36 18.37 -6.00 3.87
N GLU A 37 18.56 -5.05 2.96
CA GLU A 37 17.61 -4.01 2.58
C GLU A 37 16.50 -4.57 1.68
N ALA A 38 16.82 -5.51 0.78
CA ALA A 38 15.82 -6.30 0.05
C ALA A 38 15.04 -7.28 0.93
N LEU A 39 15.62 -7.69 2.08
CA LEU A 39 14.97 -8.53 3.08
C LEU A 39 14.28 -7.69 4.19
N ALA A 40 14.57 -6.39 4.26
CA ALA A 40 13.80 -5.48 5.09
C ALA A 40 12.39 -5.43 4.49
N PRO A 41 11.34 -5.64 5.29
CA PRO A 41 9.98 -5.48 4.79
C PRO A 41 9.89 -4.06 4.21
N ALA A 42 9.33 -3.95 2.99
CA ALA A 42 8.95 -2.65 2.42
C ALA A 42 8.29 -1.81 3.51
N PRO A 43 8.55 -0.48 3.58
CA PRO A 43 8.00 0.37 4.63
C PRO A 43 6.55 -0.02 4.81
N VAL A 44 6.23 -0.63 5.95
CA VAL A 44 4.92 -1.24 6.16
C VAL A 44 3.99 -0.05 6.21
N GLU A 45 3.40 0.29 5.06
CA GLU A 45 2.44 1.36 4.95
C GLU A 45 1.43 1.11 6.05
N ASP A 46 1.23 2.10 6.93
CA ASP A 46 0.29 1.99 8.04
C ASP A 46 -0.99 1.37 7.47
N PRO A 47 -1.42 0.18 7.93
CA PRO A 47 -2.55 -0.52 7.33
C PRO A 47 -3.80 0.37 7.23
N SER A 48 -3.91 1.36 8.11
CA SER A 48 -4.95 2.40 8.07
C SER A 48 -4.80 3.34 6.88
N GLN A 49 -3.58 3.75 6.52
CA GLN A 49 -3.32 4.60 5.35
C GLN A 49 -3.58 3.86 4.04
N ALA A 50 -3.15 2.60 3.94
CA ALA A 50 -3.44 1.78 2.76
C ALA A 50 -4.96 1.56 2.59
N LEU A 51 -5.69 1.32 3.69
CA LEU A 51 -7.15 1.21 3.67
C LEU A 51 -7.82 2.53 3.28
N LEU A 52 -7.33 3.67 3.80
CA LEU A 52 -7.84 5.00 3.46
C LEU A 52 -7.70 5.30 1.97
N ARG A 53 -6.51 5.08 1.40
CA ARG A 53 -6.27 5.30 -0.04
C ARG A 53 -7.21 4.44 -0.88
N ARG A 54 -7.37 3.17 -0.54
CA ARG A 54 -8.27 2.25 -1.25
C ARG A 54 -9.75 2.61 -1.11
N ALA A 55 -10.16 3.14 0.04
CA ALA A 55 -11.54 3.62 0.24
C ALA A 55 -11.83 4.81 -0.68
N GLN A 56 -10.93 5.81 -0.67
CA GLN A 56 -11.03 6.98 -1.54
C GLN A 56 -10.96 6.63 -3.03
N GLU A 57 -10.16 5.63 -3.39
CA GLU A 57 -10.09 5.13 -4.76
C GLU A 57 -11.41 4.47 -5.19
N ALA A 58 -12.01 3.65 -4.34
CA ALA A 58 -13.32 3.06 -4.60
C ALA A 58 -14.41 4.14 -4.74
N ASP A 59 -14.39 5.18 -3.90
CA ASP A 59 -15.30 6.32 -4.01
C ASP A 59 -15.15 7.06 -5.35
N ARG A 60 -13.91 7.28 -5.80
CA ARG A 60 -13.65 7.89 -7.11
C ARG A 60 -14.16 7.03 -8.26
N HIS A 61 -13.85 5.73 -8.26
CA HIS A 61 -14.33 4.81 -9.30
C HIS A 61 -15.86 4.75 -9.34
N ARG A 62 -16.52 4.75 -8.18
CA ARG A 62 -17.99 4.85 -8.11
C ARG A 62 -18.47 6.13 -8.82
N ASP A 63 -17.91 7.29 -8.47
CA ASP A 63 -18.36 8.57 -9.01
C ASP A 63 -18.14 8.65 -10.53
N ASP A 64 -17.01 8.16 -11.03
CA ASP A 64 -16.70 8.08 -12.45
C ASP A 64 -17.68 7.16 -13.21
N LEU A 65 -18.03 6.01 -12.61
CA LEU A 65 -18.99 5.07 -13.20
C LEU A 65 -20.42 5.59 -13.17
N MET A 66 -20.82 6.31 -12.11
CA MET A 66 -22.12 6.98 -12.07
C MET A 66 -22.23 8.03 -13.17
N ALA A 67 -21.17 8.83 -13.39
CA ALA A 67 -21.13 9.81 -14.46
C ALA A 67 -21.26 9.18 -15.86
N GLN A 68 -20.85 7.92 -16.01
CA GLN A 68 -20.97 7.13 -17.24
C GLN A 68 -22.29 6.34 -17.34
N GLY A 69 -23.14 6.36 -16.30
CA GLY A 69 -24.39 5.60 -16.26
C GLY A 69 -24.21 4.10 -15.98
N HIS A 70 -23.03 3.67 -15.53
CA HIS A 70 -22.74 2.28 -15.18
C HIS A 70 -23.13 1.97 -13.71
N TRP A 71 -24.44 1.96 -13.45
CA TRP A 71 -25.01 1.89 -12.09
C TRP A 71 -24.66 0.62 -11.32
N THR A 72 -24.59 -0.54 -11.99
CA THR A 72 -24.28 -1.82 -11.35
C THR A 72 -22.83 -1.87 -10.86
N GLU A 73 -21.88 -1.41 -11.67
CA GLU A 73 -20.46 -1.31 -11.33
C GLU A 73 -20.21 -0.23 -10.28
N ALA A 74 -20.90 0.91 -10.39
CA ALA A 74 -20.86 1.96 -9.38
C ALA A 74 -21.34 1.43 -8.01
N LEU A 75 -22.42 0.64 -7.99
CA LEU A 75 -22.94 0.01 -6.78
C LEU A 75 -21.91 -0.94 -6.15
N ARG A 76 -21.19 -1.72 -6.95
CA ARG A 76 -20.09 -2.57 -6.44
C ARG A 76 -19.03 -1.73 -5.73
N TYR A 77 -18.56 -0.64 -6.36
CA TYR A 77 -17.54 0.23 -5.76
C TYR A 77 -18.06 0.99 -4.53
N ALA A 78 -19.33 1.37 -4.48
CA ALA A 78 -19.94 1.97 -3.30
C ALA A 78 -19.94 1.01 -2.10
N GLY A 79 -20.29 -0.27 -2.31
CA GLY A 79 -20.23 -1.29 -1.25
C GLY A 79 -18.80 -1.51 -0.76
N GLU A 80 -17.86 -1.58 -1.70
CA GLU A 80 -16.43 -1.68 -1.44
C GLU A 80 -15.87 -0.49 -0.64
N ALA A 81 -16.30 0.73 -0.93
CA ALA A 81 -15.93 1.91 -0.16
C ALA A 81 -16.50 1.83 1.26
N ALA A 82 -17.80 1.54 1.41
CA ALA A 82 -18.46 1.40 2.70
C ALA A 82 -17.76 0.36 3.61
N ASP A 83 -17.40 -0.80 3.07
CA ASP A 83 -16.68 -1.83 3.83
C ASP A 83 -15.30 -1.38 4.32
N ARG A 84 -14.58 -0.61 3.50
CA ARG A 84 -13.27 -0.06 3.88
C ARG A 84 -13.43 1.03 4.95
N TRP A 85 -14.42 1.91 4.81
CA TRP A 85 -14.74 2.92 5.81
C TRP A 85 -15.21 2.30 7.15
N ARG A 86 -15.92 1.16 7.12
CA ARG A 86 -16.25 0.38 8.33
C ARG A 86 -14.99 -0.11 9.03
N ARG A 87 -14.06 -0.72 8.28
CA ARG A 87 -12.77 -1.19 8.83
C ARG A 87 -11.94 -0.05 9.42
N LEU A 88 -11.90 1.10 8.73
CA LEU A 88 -11.20 2.29 9.22
C LEU A 88 -11.83 2.83 10.51
N THR A 89 -13.16 2.89 10.57
CA THR A 89 -13.90 3.32 11.77
C THR A 89 -13.68 2.36 12.94
N ALA A 90 -13.63 1.05 12.68
CA ALA A 90 -13.32 0.06 13.71
C ALA A 90 -11.86 0.17 14.20
N ALA A 91 -10.91 0.43 13.30
CA ALA A 91 -9.50 0.59 13.64
C ALA A 91 -9.22 1.91 14.39
N ARG A 92 -9.96 2.97 14.09
CA ARG A 92 -9.84 4.29 14.74
C ARG A 92 -11.23 4.84 15.09
N PRO A 93 -11.85 4.36 16.18
CA PRO A 93 -13.15 4.84 16.62
C PRO A 93 -13.17 6.36 16.76
N GLY A 94 -14.21 7.00 16.23
CA GLY A 94 -14.40 8.45 16.29
C GLY A 94 -13.72 9.26 15.17
N ARG A 95 -12.73 8.69 14.46
CA ARG A 95 -12.04 9.44 13.39
C ARG A 95 -12.79 9.46 12.06
N PHE A 96 -13.37 8.32 11.67
CA PHE A 96 -13.88 8.11 10.30
C PHE A 96 -15.41 7.92 10.23
N ARG A 97 -16.15 8.28 11.30
CA ARG A 97 -17.60 8.11 11.37
C ARG A 97 -18.33 8.91 10.30
N GLY A 98 -17.88 10.13 10.02
CA GLY A 98 -18.51 11.02 9.02
C GLY A 98 -18.33 10.50 7.59
N GLU A 99 -17.14 10.01 7.27
CA GLU A 99 -16.82 9.41 5.98
C GLU A 99 -17.59 8.11 5.79
N LEU A 100 -17.69 7.26 6.82
CA LEU A 100 -18.51 6.07 6.76
C LEU A 100 -19.99 6.41 6.55
N ARG A 101 -20.54 7.38 7.28
CA ARG A 101 -21.92 7.84 7.08
C ARG A 101 -22.17 8.26 5.63
N THR A 102 -21.27 9.08 5.08
CA THR A 102 -21.36 9.55 3.69
C THR A 102 -21.30 8.39 2.69
N ALA A 103 -20.41 7.43 2.90
CA ALA A 103 -20.29 6.25 2.03
C ALA A 103 -21.55 5.37 2.08
N LEU A 104 -22.17 5.22 3.25
CA LEU A 104 -23.43 4.48 3.41
C LEU A 104 -24.60 5.23 2.76
N GLU A 105 -24.69 6.55 2.88
CA GLU A 105 -25.71 7.36 2.20
C GLU A 105 -25.64 7.17 0.68
N ARG A 106 -24.43 7.30 0.10
CA ARG A 106 -24.17 7.07 -1.33
C ARG A 106 -24.53 5.64 -1.76
N LEU A 107 -24.19 4.65 -0.94
CA LEU A 107 -24.54 3.25 -1.19
C LEU A 107 -26.06 3.05 -1.17
N GLY A 108 -26.77 3.67 -0.22
CA GLY A 108 -28.23 3.63 -0.14
C GLY A 108 -28.91 4.22 -1.38
N GLU A 109 -28.42 5.37 -1.87
CA GLU A 109 -28.91 5.99 -3.11
C GLU A 109 -28.73 5.07 -4.33
N LEU A 110 -27.55 4.45 -4.47
CA LEU A 110 -27.28 3.50 -5.55
C LEU A 110 -28.15 2.23 -5.45
N LEU A 111 -28.37 1.72 -4.25
CA LEU A 111 -29.27 0.60 -4.02
C LEU A 111 -30.70 0.93 -4.45
N ASP A 112 -31.21 2.11 -4.15
CA ASP A 112 -32.52 2.55 -4.64
C ASP A 112 -32.55 2.67 -6.17
N SER A 113 -31.52 3.28 -6.78
CA SER A 113 -31.45 3.44 -8.24
C SER A 113 -31.42 2.09 -8.99
N THR A 114 -30.98 1.02 -8.33
CA THR A 114 -30.94 -0.34 -8.87
C THR A 114 -32.11 -1.21 -8.41
N GLY A 115 -33.10 -0.63 -7.72
CA GLY A 115 -34.32 -1.31 -7.28
C GLY A 115 -34.18 -2.15 -6.00
N ARG A 116 -33.04 -2.07 -5.31
CA ARG A 116 -32.71 -2.83 -4.09
C ARG A 116 -33.09 -2.07 -2.81
N THR A 117 -34.33 -1.57 -2.76
CA THR A 117 -34.83 -0.66 -1.71
C THR A 117 -34.76 -1.23 -0.29
N ALA A 118 -34.99 -2.53 -0.11
CA ALA A 118 -34.88 -3.18 1.20
C ALA A 118 -33.44 -3.15 1.76
N GLU A 119 -32.44 -3.25 0.89
CA GLU A 119 -31.03 -3.15 1.28
C GLU A 119 -30.64 -1.69 1.53
N ALA A 120 -31.16 -0.76 0.71
CA ALA A 120 -30.97 0.67 0.92
C ALA A 120 -31.46 1.11 2.32
N ALA A 121 -32.63 0.63 2.75
CA ALA A 121 -33.18 0.92 4.06
C ALA A 121 -32.26 0.44 5.21
N ARG A 122 -31.66 -0.75 5.08
CA ARG A 122 -30.70 -1.28 6.06
C ARG A 122 -29.45 -0.42 6.16
N VAL A 123 -28.89 -0.02 5.01
CA VAL A 123 -27.69 0.81 4.93
C VAL A 123 -27.97 2.22 5.50
N ARG A 124 -29.12 2.81 5.21
CA ARG A 124 -29.52 4.11 5.79
C ARG A 124 -29.75 4.05 7.29
N HIS A 125 -30.31 2.95 7.79
CA HIS A 125 -30.44 2.74 9.23
C HIS A 125 -29.07 2.66 9.92
N GLU A 126 -28.09 1.97 9.31
CA GLU A 126 -26.71 1.98 9.81
C GLU A 126 -26.12 3.40 9.81
N ALA A 127 -26.29 4.14 8.71
CA ALA A 127 -25.82 5.52 8.60
C ALA A 127 -26.42 6.43 9.69
N ALA A 128 -27.71 6.29 9.98
CA ALA A 128 -28.39 7.03 11.05
C ALA A 128 -27.87 6.70 12.46
N GLY A 129 -27.27 5.53 12.66
CA GLY A 129 -26.60 5.16 13.91
C GLY A 129 -25.21 5.81 14.09
N LEU A 130 -24.65 6.40 13.03
CA LEU A 130 -23.38 7.11 13.04
C LEU A 130 -23.60 8.61 13.35
N VAL A 131 -24.25 8.88 14.49
CA VAL A 131 -24.40 10.23 15.05
C VAL A 131 -23.11 10.72 15.68
#